data_AF-A0AAV1L5C7-F1
#
_entry.id   AF-A0AAV1L5C7-F1
#
_cell.length_a   1.000
_cell.length_b   1.000
_cell.length_c   1.000
_cell.angle_alpha   90.00
_cell.angle_beta   90.00
_cell.angle_gamma   90.00
#
_symmetry.space_group_name_H-M   'P 1'
#
loop_
_entity.id
_entity.type
_entity.pdbx_description
1 polymer ?
#
loop_
_entity_poly.entity_id
_entity_poly.type
_entity_poly.pdbx_seq_one_letter_code
_entity_poly.pdbx_strand_id
1 'polypeptide(L)'
;MNDNEIESLKTELEHEKSCREAAAWQNNEIEKQIVSMQEELRKNDYPWNKDDELQKESERHKQLLDAIETLKEQLPILKERIKNAKACGPDCKLKHDDLNINLDILTPAELLRTVKRFERLKTDLISTLRSREWRLDSESKLFVRVNDQRTYLQNELMICHNNIMRLQKNGSFWQHIPRKNDERILDPNRGPIKKIFCKDRLPPIAT
;
A
#
# COMPACT_ATOMS: atom_id res chain seq x y z
N MET A 1 25.45 97.61 9.08
CA MET A 1 25.48 96.14 8.95
C MET A 1 25.87 95.83 7.54
N ASN A 2 26.91 95.02 7.35
CA ASN A 2 27.38 94.65 6.02
C ASN A 2 26.42 93.64 5.39
N ASP A 3 26.04 93.83 4.14
CA ASP A 3 25.13 92.91 3.42
C ASP A 3 25.67 91.46 3.40
N ASN A 4 26.99 91.29 3.43
CA ASN A 4 27.64 89.97 3.54
C ASN A 4 27.36 89.25 4.87
N GLU A 5 27.26 89.98 5.98
CA GLU A 5 26.94 89.39 7.29
C GLU A 5 25.48 88.95 7.33
N ILE A 6 24.59 89.74 6.72
CA ILE A 6 23.16 89.40 6.60
C ILE A 6 22.98 88.14 5.74
N GLU A 7 23.72 88.01 4.64
CA GLU A 7 23.65 86.83 3.78
C GLU A 7 24.25 85.59 4.46
N SER A 8 25.36 85.75 5.20
CA SER A 8 25.92 84.67 6.03
C SER A 8 24.91 84.19 7.07
N LEU A 9 24.24 85.10 7.78
CA LEU A 9 23.22 84.73 8.77
C LEU A 9 21.99 84.06 8.16
N LYS A 10 21.59 84.44 6.94
CA LYS A 10 20.51 83.74 6.22
C LYS A 10 20.90 82.32 5.84
N THR A 11 22.12 82.13 5.33
CA THR A 11 22.60 80.78 4.95
C THR A 11 22.73 79.86 6.17
N GLU A 12 23.21 80.39 7.29
CA GLU A 12 23.28 79.66 8.56
C GLU A 12 21.88 79.31 9.08
N LEU A 13 20.93 80.24 9.02
CA LEU A 13 19.54 80.00 9.41
C LEU A 13 18.86 78.93 8.54
N GLU A 14 19.09 78.94 7.23
CA GLU A 14 18.57 77.91 6.32
C GLU A 14 19.24 76.55 6.55
N HIS A 15 20.54 76.52 6.84
CA HIS A 15 21.23 75.29 7.21
C HIS A 15 20.68 74.70 8.51
N GLU A 16 20.42 75.54 9.52
CA GLU A 16 19.85 75.11 10.79
C GLU A 16 18.42 74.57 10.63
N LYS A 17 17.59 75.22 9.80
CA LYS A 17 16.25 74.71 9.45
C LYS A 17 16.33 73.34 8.79
N SER A 18 17.22 73.17 7.81
CA SER A 18 17.40 71.90 7.12
C SER A 18 17.86 70.79 8.08
N CYS A 19 18.80 71.08 8.98
CA CYS A 19 19.25 70.13 10.00
C CYS A 19 18.12 69.73 10.96
N ARG A 20 17.27 70.69 11.34
CA ARG A 20 16.12 70.45 12.22
C ARG A 20 15.06 69.57 11.56
N GLU A 21 14.77 69.82 10.28
CA GLU A 21 13.84 69.01 9.50
C GLU A 21 14.36 67.58 9.31
N ALA A 22 15.66 67.42 9.02
CA ALA A 22 16.28 66.10 8.91
C ALA A 22 16.22 65.32 10.23
N ALA A 23 16.50 65.99 11.36
CA ALA A 23 16.40 65.37 12.69
C ALA A 23 14.95 64.98 13.04
N ALA A 24 13.97 65.82 12.72
CA ALA A 24 12.55 65.50 12.92
C ALA A 24 12.10 64.30 12.08
N TRP A 25 12.58 64.20 10.83
CA TRP A 25 12.31 63.06 9.96
C TRP A 25 12.92 61.77 10.51
N GLN A 26 14.18 61.82 10.95
CA GLN A 26 14.87 60.66 11.50
C GLN A 26 14.23 60.17 12.80
N ASN A 27 13.80 61.08 13.68
CA ASN A 27 13.07 60.72 14.89
C ASN A 27 11.75 60.01 14.58
N ASN A 28 10.99 60.51 13.61
CA ASN A 28 9.73 59.87 13.19
C ASN A 28 9.97 58.46 12.62
N GLU A 29 11.05 58.25 11.87
CA GLU A 29 11.38 56.93 11.34
C GLU A 29 11.78 55.94 12.44
N ILE A 30 12.55 56.40 13.44
CA ILE A 30 12.90 55.61 14.62
C ILE A 30 11.64 55.23 15.41
N GLU A 31 10.70 56.16 15.61
CA GLU A 31 9.43 55.90 16.29
C GLU A 31 8.62 54.81 15.59
N LYS A 32 8.54 54.83 14.26
CA LYS A 32 7.86 53.77 13.49
C LYS A 32 8.53 52.41 13.64
N GLN A 33 9.86 52.36 13.62
CA GLN A 33 10.62 51.12 13.82
C GLN A 33 10.39 50.55 15.22
N ILE A 34 10.37 51.40 16.25
CA ILE A 34 10.06 51.00 17.63
C ILE A 34 8.65 50.39 17.71
N VAL A 35 7.65 51.03 17.10
CA VAL A 35 6.26 50.52 17.10
C VAL A 35 6.17 49.18 16.36
N SER A 36 6.84 49.03 15.21
CA SER A 36 6.87 47.77 14.45
C SER A 36 7.49 46.64 15.27
N MET A 37 8.63 46.89 15.90
CA MET A 37 9.30 45.89 16.76
C MET A 37 8.45 45.52 17.99
N GLN A 38 7.77 46.48 18.60
CA GLN A 38 6.87 46.21 19.72
C GLN A 38 5.69 45.33 19.31
N GLU A 39 5.16 45.53 18.10
CA GLU A 39 4.05 44.71 17.57
C GLU A 39 4.52 43.29 17.21
N GLU A 40 5.74 43.13 16.69
CA GLU A 40 6.36 41.82 16.47
C GLU A 40 6.61 41.07 17.78
N LEU A 41 7.10 41.74 18.82
CA LEU A 41 7.30 41.12 20.14
C LEU A 41 5.98 40.77 20.84
N ARG A 42 4.87 41.45 20.50
CA ARG A 42 3.53 41.11 20.98
C ARG A 42 2.92 39.91 20.27
N LYS A 43 3.38 39.56 19.07
CA LYS A 43 3.04 38.29 18.43
C LYS A 43 3.77 37.19 19.18
N ASN A 44 3.05 36.57 20.11
CA ASN A 44 3.52 35.46 20.91
C ASN A 44 3.63 34.19 20.03
N ASP A 45 4.63 34.15 19.16
CA ASP A 45 4.82 33.09 18.17
C ASP A 45 5.52 31.86 18.79
N TYR A 46 4.74 31.10 19.57
CA TYR A 46 4.87 29.64 19.57
C TYR A 46 3.54 29.00 19.98
N PRO A 47 2.70 28.58 19.03
CA PRO A 47 1.46 27.88 19.34
C PRO A 47 1.80 26.43 19.74
N TRP A 48 2.04 26.21 21.03
CA TRP A 48 2.17 24.87 21.66
C TRP A 48 0.91 23.98 21.50
N ASN A 49 -0.08 24.36 20.69
CA ASN A 49 -1.38 23.70 20.61
C ASN A 49 -1.53 22.72 19.44
N LYS A 50 -0.57 22.64 18.51
CA LYS A 50 -0.56 21.64 17.43
C LYS A 50 0.87 21.31 17.03
N ASP A 51 1.49 20.44 17.81
CA ASP A 51 2.82 19.90 17.49
C ASP A 51 2.65 18.75 16.46
N ASP A 52 2.20 19.12 15.26
CA ASP A 52 1.94 18.18 14.15
C ASP A 52 3.20 17.38 13.79
N GLU A 53 4.39 17.96 14.02
CA GLU A 53 5.67 17.28 13.84
C GLU A 53 5.88 16.16 14.88
N LEU A 54 5.60 16.44 16.16
CA LEU A 54 5.66 15.44 17.22
C LEU A 54 4.65 14.31 17.00
N GLN A 55 3.44 14.64 16.52
CA GLN A 55 2.43 13.62 16.21
C GLN A 55 2.89 12.73 15.04
N LYS A 56 3.45 13.32 13.99
CA LYS A 56 4.00 12.57 12.85
C LYS A 56 5.18 11.67 13.27
N GLU A 57 6.05 12.16 14.14
CA GLU A 57 7.18 11.36 14.65
C GLU A 57 6.70 10.22 15.57
N SER A 58 5.66 10.46 16.38
CA SER A 58 5.02 9.44 17.21
C SER A 58 4.36 8.33 16.37
N GLU A 59 3.64 8.69 15.30
CA GLU A 59 3.06 7.74 14.35
C GLU A 59 4.15 6.90 13.64
N ARG A 60 5.25 7.55 13.25
CA ARG A 60 6.41 6.86 12.66
C ARG A 60 7.06 5.90 13.64
N HIS A 61 7.24 6.33 14.90
CA HIS A 61 7.78 5.49 15.95
C HIS A 61 6.92 4.24 16.19
N LYS A 62 5.59 4.42 16.21
CA LYS A 62 4.63 3.32 16.32
C LYS A 62 4.78 2.31 15.17
N GLN A 63 4.84 2.79 13.92
CA GLN A 63 5.03 1.92 12.75
C GLN A 63 6.34 1.12 12.84
N LEU A 64 7.42 1.74 13.32
CA LEU A 64 8.71 1.07 13.51
C LEU A 64 8.65 0.00 14.59
N LEU A 65 7.94 0.25 15.69
CA LEU A 65 7.72 -0.75 16.75
C LEU A 65 6.92 -1.95 16.24
N ASP A 66 5.84 -1.72 15.49
CA ASP A 66 5.02 -2.78 14.89
C ASP A 66 5.85 -3.62 13.90
N ALA A 67 6.72 -2.97 13.10
CA ALA A 67 7.63 -3.67 12.20
C ALA A 67 8.68 -4.49 12.95
N ILE A 68 9.24 -3.96 14.05
CA ILE A 68 10.19 -4.68 14.91
C ILE A 68 9.52 -5.93 15.49
N GLU A 69 8.28 -5.82 15.97
CA GLU A 69 7.56 -6.97 16.54
C GLU A 69 7.31 -8.06 15.48
N THR A 70 6.85 -7.65 14.30
CA THR A 70 6.66 -8.57 13.17
C THR A 70 7.98 -9.27 12.79
N LEU A 71 9.10 -8.53 12.77
CA LEU A 71 10.41 -9.10 12.46
C LEU A 71 10.89 -10.07 13.55
N LYS A 72 10.63 -9.78 14.83
CA LYS A 72 10.95 -10.68 15.95
C LYS A 72 10.18 -11.99 15.86
N GLU A 73 8.93 -11.96 15.41
CA GLU A 73 8.12 -13.17 15.18
C GLU A 73 8.62 -13.98 13.97
N GLN A 74 9.02 -13.30 12.88
CA GLN A 74 9.49 -13.97 11.66
C GLN A 74 10.88 -14.61 11.80
N LEU A 75 11.76 -14.01 12.59
CA LEU A 75 13.14 -14.46 12.78
C LEU A 75 13.28 -15.93 13.26
N PRO A 76 12.57 -16.40 14.30
CA PRO A 76 12.62 -17.79 14.72
C PRO A 76 12.04 -18.73 13.67
N ILE A 77 10.95 -18.36 12.99
CA ILE A 77 10.35 -19.15 11.92
C ILE A 77 11.34 -19.34 10.77
N LEU A 78 12.01 -18.27 10.34
CA LEU A 78 13.01 -18.35 9.27
C LEU A 78 14.25 -19.14 9.71
N LYS A 79 14.72 -18.99 10.95
CA LYS A 79 15.80 -19.81 11.50
C LYS A 79 15.44 -21.30 11.51
N GLU A 80 14.21 -21.64 11.88
CA GLU A 80 13.71 -23.01 11.86
C GLU A 80 13.61 -23.55 10.43
N ARG A 81 13.08 -22.76 9.49
CA ARG A 81 13.04 -23.13 8.06
C ARG A 81 14.43 -23.35 7.47
N ILE A 82 15.41 -22.52 7.82
CA ILE A 82 16.82 -22.70 7.40
C ILE A 82 17.42 -23.96 8.02
N LYS A 83 17.15 -24.22 9.31
CA LYS A 83 17.58 -25.45 9.98
C LYS A 83 17.00 -26.70 9.29
N ASN A 84 15.74 -26.63 8.89
CA ASN A 84 15.03 -27.72 8.19
C ASN A 84 15.43 -27.84 6.71
N ALA A 85 15.90 -26.76 6.09
CA ALA A 85 16.39 -26.77 4.70
C ALA A 85 17.78 -27.42 4.53
N LYS A 86 18.53 -27.64 5.62
CA LYS A 86 19.84 -28.33 5.58
C LYS A 86 19.74 -29.84 5.37
N ALA A 87 18.57 -30.42 5.55
CA ALA A 87 18.29 -31.77 5.10
C ALA A 87 17.57 -31.67 3.77
N CYS A 88 17.98 -32.52 2.84
CA CYS A 88 17.24 -32.81 1.62
C CYS A 88 15.72 -32.84 1.93
N GLY A 89 14.91 -32.10 1.17
CA GLY A 89 13.50 -31.84 1.51
C GLY A 89 12.66 -33.10 1.77
N PRO A 90 11.40 -33.01 2.24
CA PRO A 90 10.61 -34.16 2.70
C PRO A 90 10.46 -35.30 1.67
N ASP A 91 10.59 -35.00 0.37
CA ASP A 91 10.55 -35.98 -0.72
C ASP A 91 11.91 -36.64 -1.01
N CYS A 92 12.96 -36.29 -0.26
CA CYS A 92 14.29 -36.80 -0.47
C CYS A 92 14.57 -38.02 0.39
N LYS A 93 14.66 -39.17 -0.28
CA LYS A 93 14.87 -40.47 0.36
C LYS A 93 16.34 -40.80 0.62
N LEU A 94 17.26 -39.86 0.34
CA LEU A 94 18.70 -40.03 0.57
C LEU A 94 18.97 -40.03 2.09
N LYS A 95 19.43 -41.16 2.62
CA LYS A 95 19.91 -41.22 4.00
C LYS A 95 21.35 -40.71 4.04
N HIS A 96 21.75 -40.14 5.18
CA HIS A 96 23.15 -39.74 5.39
C HIS A 96 24.11 -40.94 5.23
N ASP A 97 23.66 -42.13 5.62
CA ASP A 97 24.39 -43.40 5.46
C ASP A 97 24.53 -43.83 3.99
N ASP A 98 23.74 -43.27 3.07
CA ASP A 98 23.85 -43.51 1.62
C ASP A 98 25.09 -42.89 0.99
N LEU A 99 25.66 -41.89 1.65
CA LEU A 99 26.82 -41.15 1.17
C LEU A 99 28.08 -41.40 2.02
N ASN A 100 27.93 -42.04 3.18
CA ASN A 100 29.05 -42.27 4.07
C ASN A 100 29.91 -43.45 3.60
N ILE A 101 31.22 -43.22 3.43
CA ILE A 101 32.20 -44.25 3.08
C ILE A 101 33.15 -44.39 4.27
N ASN A 102 33.24 -45.60 4.83
CA ASN A 102 34.24 -45.90 5.84
C ASN A 102 35.60 -46.13 5.15
N LEU A 103 36.51 -45.18 5.30
CA LEU A 103 37.84 -45.21 4.69
C LEU A 103 38.76 -46.25 5.36
N ASP A 104 38.53 -46.58 6.63
CA ASP A 104 39.39 -47.47 7.41
C ASP A 104 39.27 -48.95 7.00
N ILE A 105 38.20 -49.31 6.28
CA ILE A 105 37.90 -50.69 5.86
C ILE A 105 37.93 -50.82 4.33
N LEU A 106 38.37 -49.79 3.60
CA LEU A 106 38.23 -49.69 2.16
C LEU A 106 39.16 -50.64 1.37
N THR A 107 38.80 -51.91 1.30
CA THR A 107 39.41 -52.90 0.40
C THR A 107 38.91 -52.73 -1.04
N PRO A 108 39.59 -53.29 -2.07
CA PRO A 108 39.11 -53.24 -3.45
C PRO A 108 37.69 -53.81 -3.63
N ALA A 109 37.33 -54.83 -2.87
CA ALA A 109 35.98 -55.41 -2.90
C ALA A 109 34.94 -54.44 -2.32
N GLU A 110 35.28 -53.71 -1.26
CA GLU A 110 34.40 -52.73 -0.63
C GLU A 110 34.19 -51.52 -1.53
N LEU A 111 35.27 -51.05 -2.16
CA LEU A 111 35.23 -50.00 -3.17
C LEU A 111 34.29 -50.39 -4.32
N LEU A 112 34.39 -51.61 -4.84
CA LEU A 112 33.51 -52.09 -5.91
C LEU A 112 32.04 -52.14 -5.48
N ARG A 113 31.74 -52.55 -4.24
CA ARG A 113 30.36 -52.52 -3.69
C ARG A 113 29.84 -51.09 -3.57
N THR A 114 30.66 -50.16 -3.10
CA THR A 114 30.33 -48.73 -2.97
C THR A 114 30.06 -48.10 -4.33
N VAL A 115 30.89 -48.37 -5.34
CA VAL A 115 30.66 -47.91 -6.72
C VAL A 115 29.32 -48.43 -7.25
N LYS A 116 29.03 -49.73 -7.13
CA LYS A 116 27.73 -50.30 -7.54
C LYS A 116 26.55 -49.70 -6.80
N ARG A 117 26.70 -49.40 -5.51
CA ARG A 117 25.67 -48.70 -4.71
C ARG A 117 25.41 -47.31 -5.28
N PHE A 118 26.47 -46.54 -5.57
CA PHE A 118 26.33 -45.21 -6.16
C PHE A 118 25.74 -45.23 -7.58
N GLU A 119 26.04 -46.24 -8.39
CA GLU A 119 25.42 -46.41 -9.72
C GLU A 119 23.91 -46.63 -9.62
N ARG A 120 23.45 -47.45 -8.67
CA ARG A 120 22.02 -47.62 -8.38
C ARG A 120 21.40 -46.32 -7.89
N LEU A 121 22.05 -45.67 -6.93
CA LEU A 121 21.58 -44.40 -6.37
C LEU A 121 21.45 -43.32 -7.45
N LYS A 122 22.43 -43.21 -8.36
CA LYS A 122 22.38 -42.35 -9.53
C LYS A 122 21.14 -42.64 -10.38
N THR A 123 20.88 -43.92 -10.66
CA THR A 123 19.73 -44.34 -11.47
C THR A 123 18.40 -43.96 -10.81
N ASP A 124 18.27 -44.21 -9.50
CA ASP A 124 17.08 -43.87 -8.73
C ASP A 124 16.84 -42.35 -8.65
N LEU A 125 17.93 -41.57 -8.49
CA LEU A 125 17.87 -40.11 -8.49
C LEU A 125 17.45 -39.56 -9.85
N ILE A 126 17.99 -40.11 -10.96
CA ILE A 126 17.59 -39.72 -12.32
C ILE A 126 16.10 -40.03 -12.55
N SER A 127 15.63 -41.20 -12.13
CA SER A 127 14.22 -41.58 -12.22
C SER A 127 13.32 -40.61 -11.44
N THR A 128 13.72 -40.30 -10.20
CA THR A 128 13.00 -39.35 -9.34
C THR A 128 12.98 -37.96 -9.94
N LEU A 129 14.09 -37.49 -10.50
CA LEU A 129 14.19 -36.20 -11.18
C LEU A 129 13.21 -36.11 -12.34
N ARG A 130 13.22 -37.10 -13.25
CA ARG A 130 12.29 -37.15 -14.40
C ARG A 130 10.82 -37.17 -13.96
N SER A 131 10.49 -37.94 -12.93
CA SER A 131 9.14 -37.97 -12.39
C SER A 131 8.70 -36.60 -11.84
N ARG A 132 9.58 -35.89 -11.15
CA ARG A 132 9.31 -34.53 -10.65
C ARG A 132 9.17 -33.53 -11.78
N GLU A 133 10.05 -33.57 -12.78
CA GLU A 133 9.97 -32.72 -13.99
C GLU A 133 8.62 -32.92 -14.70
N TRP A 134 8.19 -34.17 -14.87
CA TRP A 134 6.90 -34.49 -15.47
C TRP A 134 5.72 -33.95 -14.64
N ARG A 135 5.76 -34.10 -13.31
CA ARG A 135 4.72 -33.57 -12.42
C ARG A 135 4.65 -32.04 -12.50
N LEU A 136 5.81 -31.38 -12.54
CA LEU A 136 5.91 -29.92 -12.66
C LEU A 136 5.34 -29.42 -13.99
N ASP A 137 5.63 -30.10 -15.10
CA ASP A 137 5.03 -29.79 -16.41
C ASP A 137 3.50 -29.95 -16.39
N SER A 138 3.00 -31.05 -15.80
CA SER A 138 1.56 -31.27 -15.63
C SER A 138 0.90 -30.17 -14.79
N GLU A 139 1.51 -29.79 -13.67
CA GLU A 139 1.01 -28.73 -12.78
C GLU A 139 1.04 -27.36 -13.47
N SER A 140 2.10 -27.07 -14.23
CA SER A 140 2.22 -25.83 -15.01
C SER A 140 1.10 -25.71 -16.06
N LYS A 141 0.78 -26.80 -16.76
CA LYS A 141 -0.36 -26.86 -17.71
C LYS A 141 -1.70 -26.65 -17.00
N LEU A 142 -1.87 -27.24 -15.83
CA LEU A 142 -3.08 -27.04 -15.02
C LEU A 142 -3.21 -25.58 -14.57
N PHE A 143 -2.12 -24.98 -14.10
CA PHE A 143 -2.07 -23.60 -13.67
C PHE A 143 -2.50 -22.65 -14.79
N VAL A 144 -1.98 -22.81 -16.00
CA VAL A 144 -2.38 -22.01 -17.17
C VAL A 144 -3.89 -22.12 -17.42
N ARG A 145 -4.44 -23.34 -17.44
CA ARG A 145 -5.90 -23.53 -17.64
C ARG A 145 -6.74 -22.85 -16.56
N VAL A 146 -6.36 -23.00 -15.30
CA VAL A 146 -7.07 -22.36 -14.17
C VAL A 146 -6.95 -20.85 -14.25
N ASN A 147 -5.79 -20.33 -14.66
CA ASN A 147 -5.56 -18.91 -14.84
C ASN A 147 -6.40 -18.32 -15.98
N ASP A 148 -6.54 -19.04 -17.09
CA ASP A 148 -7.41 -18.66 -18.21
C ASP A 148 -8.88 -18.64 -17.76
N GLN A 149 -9.32 -19.66 -17.02
CA GLN A 149 -10.67 -19.72 -16.45
C GLN A 149 -10.93 -18.57 -15.47
N ARG A 150 -9.95 -18.23 -14.60
CA ARG A 150 -10.05 -17.07 -13.71
C ARG A 150 -10.24 -15.78 -14.52
N THR A 151 -9.45 -15.59 -15.57
CA THR A 151 -9.53 -14.40 -16.44
C THR A 151 -10.89 -14.31 -17.13
N TYR A 152 -11.40 -15.43 -17.65
CA TYR A 152 -12.74 -15.51 -18.24
C TYR A 152 -13.83 -15.09 -17.24
N LEU A 153 -13.83 -15.67 -16.03
CA LEU A 153 -14.82 -15.34 -15.00
C LEU A 153 -14.71 -13.89 -14.52
N GLN A 154 -13.50 -13.34 -14.45
CA GLN A 154 -13.29 -11.91 -14.14
C GLN A 154 -13.93 -11.01 -15.20
N ASN A 155 -13.81 -11.36 -16.47
CA ASN A 155 -14.44 -10.61 -17.56
C ASN A 155 -15.98 -10.69 -17.48
N GLU A 156 -16.55 -11.86 -17.22
CA GLU A 156 -18.00 -12.03 -17.04
C GLU A 156 -18.53 -11.20 -15.86
N LEU A 157 -17.83 -11.22 -14.72
CA LEU A 157 -18.18 -10.40 -13.56
C LEU A 157 -18.14 -8.91 -13.87
N MET A 158 -17.13 -8.46 -14.63
CA MET A 158 -17.03 -7.07 -15.07
C MET A 158 -18.21 -6.68 -15.98
N ILE A 159 -18.59 -7.55 -16.93
CA ILE A 159 -19.75 -7.32 -17.81
C ILE A 159 -21.04 -7.24 -16.97
N CYS A 160 -21.25 -8.19 -16.05
CA CYS A 160 -22.40 -8.18 -15.15
C CYS A 160 -22.45 -6.90 -14.30
N HIS A 161 -21.33 -6.49 -13.73
CA HIS A 161 -21.22 -5.27 -12.93
C HIS A 161 -21.60 -4.03 -13.76
N ASN A 162 -21.06 -3.91 -14.98
CA ASN A 162 -21.39 -2.82 -15.89
C ASN A 162 -22.89 -2.80 -16.25
N ASN A 163 -23.49 -3.97 -16.49
CA ASN A 163 -24.92 -4.07 -16.76
C ASN A 163 -25.77 -3.65 -15.56
N ILE A 164 -25.40 -4.07 -14.34
CA ILE A 164 -26.06 -3.65 -13.09
C ILE A 164 -25.99 -2.12 -12.96
N MET A 165 -24.81 -1.52 -13.14
CA MET A 165 -24.63 -0.07 -13.05
C MET A 165 -25.48 0.69 -14.08
N ARG A 166 -25.56 0.19 -15.31
CA ARG A 166 -26.44 0.77 -16.35
C ARG A 166 -27.92 0.69 -15.97
N LEU A 167 -28.36 -0.46 -15.45
CA LEU A 167 -29.75 -0.65 -15.02
C LEU A 167 -30.10 0.22 -13.81
N GLN A 168 -29.20 0.32 -12.83
CA GLN A 168 -29.36 1.18 -11.65
C GLN A 168 -29.43 2.66 -12.04
N LYS A 169 -28.58 3.13 -12.96
CA LYS A 169 -28.63 4.50 -13.49
C LYS A 169 -29.95 4.81 -14.23
N ASN A 170 -30.56 3.80 -14.86
CA ASN A 170 -31.86 3.91 -15.50
C ASN A 170 -33.04 3.65 -14.53
N GLY A 171 -32.79 3.41 -13.24
CA GLY A 171 -33.80 3.05 -12.24
C GLY A 171 -34.92 4.09 -12.08
N SER A 172 -34.60 5.39 -12.17
CA SER A 172 -35.60 6.46 -12.12
C SER A 172 -36.52 6.48 -13.35
N PHE A 173 -36.05 6.01 -14.52
CA PHE A 173 -36.89 5.91 -15.72
C PHE A 173 -37.97 4.82 -15.55
N TRP A 174 -37.62 3.69 -14.93
CA TRP A 174 -38.56 2.59 -14.68
C TRP A 174 -39.53 2.83 -13.52
N GLN A 175 -39.27 3.81 -12.66
CA GLN A 175 -40.18 4.22 -11.56
C GLN A 175 -41.33 5.12 -12.03
N HIS A 176 -41.24 5.74 -13.21
CA HIS A 176 -42.22 6.71 -13.72
C HIS A 176 -42.99 6.24 -14.95
N ILE A 177 -42.83 4.98 -15.37
CA ILE A 177 -43.68 4.40 -16.40
C ILE A 177 -44.99 3.96 -15.72
N PRO A 178 -46.16 4.52 -16.09
CA PRO A 178 -47.43 3.99 -15.63
C PRO A 178 -47.56 2.55 -16.14
N ARG A 179 -47.38 1.58 -15.25
CA ARG A 179 -47.53 0.16 -15.56
C ARG A 179 -48.98 -0.06 -16.00
N LYS A 180 -49.21 -0.13 -17.31
CA LYS A 180 -50.46 -0.70 -17.84
C LYS A 180 -50.48 -2.17 -17.41
N ASN A 181 -51.59 -2.62 -16.84
CA ASN A 181 -51.78 -3.91 -16.16
C ASN A 181 -51.55 -5.19 -16.99
N ASP A 182 -50.95 -5.10 -18.18
CA ASP A 182 -50.79 -6.22 -19.13
C ASP A 182 -49.32 -6.61 -19.40
N GLU A 183 -48.42 -6.39 -18.44
CA GLU A 183 -47.07 -6.94 -18.53
C GLU A 183 -47.08 -8.44 -18.17
N ARG A 184 -47.08 -9.30 -19.19
CA ARG A 184 -46.80 -10.73 -19.02
C ARG A 184 -45.31 -10.91 -18.70
N ILE A 185 -44.98 -11.66 -17.65
CA ILE A 185 -43.60 -12.06 -17.36
C ILE A 185 -43.25 -13.20 -18.31
N LEU A 186 -42.17 -13.06 -19.08
CA LEU A 186 -41.64 -14.15 -19.91
C LEU A 186 -40.83 -15.10 -19.03
N ASP A 187 -41.36 -16.31 -18.81
CA ASP A 187 -40.61 -17.42 -18.23
C ASP A 187 -39.78 -18.08 -19.36
N PRO A 188 -38.44 -18.23 -19.21
CA PRO A 188 -37.58 -18.82 -20.23
C PRO A 188 -38.02 -20.22 -20.69
N ASN A 189 -38.70 -20.98 -19.82
CA ASN A 189 -39.15 -22.34 -20.12
C ASN A 189 -40.65 -22.44 -20.46
N ARG A 190 -41.46 -21.41 -20.14
CA ARG A 190 -42.93 -21.50 -20.23
C ARG A 190 -43.60 -20.38 -21.04
N GLY A 191 -42.84 -19.40 -21.51
CA GLY A 191 -43.38 -18.28 -22.28
C GLY A 191 -44.10 -17.24 -21.41
N PRO A 192 -44.92 -16.35 -22.01
CA PRO A 192 -45.45 -15.17 -21.32
C PRO A 192 -46.62 -15.49 -20.36
N ILE A 193 -46.36 -15.41 -19.05
CA ILE A 193 -47.29 -15.67 -17.94
C ILE A 193 -47.95 -14.36 -17.48
N LYS A 194 -49.27 -14.35 -17.28
CA LYS A 194 -49.98 -13.19 -16.71
C LYS A 194 -49.56 -12.98 -15.25
N LYS A 195 -49.13 -11.77 -14.88
CA LYS A 195 -48.89 -11.37 -13.49
C LYS A 195 -50.20 -11.39 -12.72
N ILE A 196 -50.40 -12.41 -11.89
CA ILE A 196 -51.47 -12.41 -10.89
C ILE A 196 -50.92 -11.60 -9.70
N PHE A 197 -51.27 -10.32 -9.61
CA PHE A 197 -51.01 -9.56 -8.39
C PHE A 197 -51.94 -10.12 -7.30
N CYS A 198 -51.40 -10.97 -6.44
CA CYS A 198 -52.07 -11.38 -5.21
C CYS A 198 -52.23 -10.10 -4.35
N LYS A 199 -53.47 -9.61 -4.25
CA LYS A 199 -53.86 -8.42 -3.47
C LYS A 199 -53.93 -8.70 -1.97
N ASP A 200 -53.35 -9.79 -1.50
CA ASP A 200 -53.37 -10.13 -0.09
C ASP A 200 -52.08 -9.62 0.55
N ARG A 201 -52.21 -8.54 1.32
CA ARG A 201 -51.16 -8.07 2.23
C ARG A 201 -50.66 -9.26 3.03
N LEU A 202 -49.36 -9.57 2.90
CA LEU A 202 -48.73 -10.54 3.80
C LEU A 202 -48.92 -10.06 5.25
N PRO A 203 -49.26 -10.96 6.18
CA PRO A 203 -49.50 -10.58 7.56
C PRO A 203 -48.20 -10.05 8.19
N PRO A 204 -48.30 -9.07 9.10
CA PRO A 204 -47.12 -8.50 9.74
C PRO A 204 -46.40 -9.56 10.57
N ILE A 205 -45.08 -9.57 10.46
CA ILE A 205 -44.21 -10.46 11.23
C ILE A 205 -44.29 -10.02 12.69
N ALA A 206 -44.73 -10.91 13.57
CA ALA A 206 -44.72 -10.67 15.00
C ALA A 206 -43.26 -10.61 15.49
N THR A 207 -42.91 -9.52 16.17
CA THR A 207 -41.70 -9.40 17.00
C THR A 207 -41.79 -10.27 18.23
#